data_AF-A0A8J3I239-F1
#
_entry.id   AF-A0A8J3I239-F1
#
_cell.length_a   1.000
_cell.length_b   1.000
_cell.length_c   1.000
_cell.angle_alpha   90.00
_cell.angle_beta   90.00
_cell.angle_gamma   90.00
#
_symmetry.space_group_name_H-M   'P 1'
#
loop_
_entity.id
_entity.type
_entity.pdbx_description
1 polymer ?
#
loop_
_entity_poly.entity_id
_entity_poly.type
_entity_poly.pdbx_seq_one_letter_code
_entity_poly.pdbx_strand_id
1 'polypeptide(L)'
;MNHDDPRSQTSGVAQPIPITEQIQPDTLSFGYEALSPQDRAFVEQKTAETLHLLRRTAEGAIAIGYNLQAVRERLPHGQFMQWVQRELGMRRQTCQNFLNVASAYGERLHLAKQLPLKVLYELAAAPEAIRQQVETTQIPTTIDAIRAAKADLKAAQEAEMQARRETEVMRQELANLQARSEEIERARTDAQEALFHLQGERQSWEQEMHEEGKEPIIPPDIEQRLHTLHTQIETLTTQRDALSAQVAKMGEQMRGAVLQHNALPAAQKFRQRWRKVAADMLLSGTQFIAQQPSPLELEGLEMEDWTTLERIEALLEQVQKMVQHIHTTSSHVIDAK
;
A
#
# COMPACT_ATOMS: atom_id res chain seq x y z
N MET A 1 -42.89 -44.95 -65.29
CA MET A 1 -41.53 -44.42 -65.10
C MET A 1 -41.55 -43.65 -63.79
N ASN A 2 -41.44 -44.33 -62.64
CA ASN A 2 -40.20 -44.73 -61.98
C ASN A 2 -39.18 -43.59 -61.83
N HIS A 3 -39.26 -42.85 -60.73
CA HIS A 3 -38.20 -42.86 -59.72
C HIS A 3 -38.68 -42.23 -58.41
N ASP A 4 -38.85 -43.09 -57.41
CA ASP A 4 -38.60 -42.75 -55.99
C ASP A 4 -37.09 -42.48 -55.83
N ASP A 5 -36.72 -41.41 -55.13
CA ASP A 5 -35.62 -41.48 -54.16
C ASP A 5 -35.77 -40.37 -53.09
N PRO A 6 -35.67 -40.66 -51.78
CA PRO A 6 -36.00 -39.77 -50.69
C PRO A 6 -34.75 -39.23 -50.00
N ARG A 7 -34.68 -37.92 -49.71
CA ARG A 7 -33.87 -37.41 -48.59
C ARG A 7 -34.57 -36.27 -47.86
N SER A 8 -35.29 -36.68 -46.84
CA SER A 8 -35.70 -35.90 -45.67
C SER A 8 -34.51 -35.18 -45.01
N GLN A 9 -34.81 -33.97 -44.52
CA GLN A 9 -34.27 -33.35 -43.29
C GLN A 9 -32.75 -33.06 -43.28
N THR A 10 -32.34 -31.81 -43.14
CA THR A 10 -32.26 -31.19 -41.80
C THR A 10 -32.22 -29.66 -41.92
N SER A 11 -33.18 -29.04 -41.24
CA SER A 11 -33.15 -27.63 -40.85
C SER A 11 -32.20 -27.50 -39.66
N GLY A 12 -31.11 -26.76 -39.83
CA GLY A 12 -30.09 -26.55 -38.79
C GLY A 12 -29.91 -25.06 -38.53
N VAL A 13 -30.82 -24.47 -37.75
CA VAL A 13 -30.67 -23.13 -37.19
C VAL A 13 -29.47 -23.16 -36.25
N ALA A 14 -28.40 -22.46 -36.62
CA ALA A 14 -27.23 -22.26 -35.77
C ALA A 14 -27.64 -21.42 -34.55
N GLN A 15 -27.88 -22.07 -33.41
CA GLN A 15 -27.96 -21.38 -32.12
C GLN A 15 -26.54 -21.07 -31.61
N PRO A 16 -26.28 -19.85 -31.12
CA PRO A 16 -25.03 -19.54 -30.46
C PRO A 16 -25.01 -20.19 -29.07
N ILE A 17 -24.06 -21.10 -28.85
CA ILE A 17 -23.83 -21.69 -27.52
C ILE A 17 -23.23 -20.59 -26.61
N PRO A 18 -23.81 -20.32 -25.42
CA PRO A 18 -23.28 -19.32 -24.50
C PRO A 18 -22.02 -19.86 -23.82
N ILE A 19 -20.88 -19.20 -24.06
CA ILE A 19 -19.64 -19.43 -23.31
C ILE A 19 -19.80 -18.72 -21.96
N THR A 20 -20.26 -19.44 -20.95
CA THR A 20 -20.03 -19.07 -19.54
C THR A 20 -20.00 -20.36 -18.74
N GLU A 21 -18.82 -20.98 -18.66
CA GLU A 21 -18.55 -21.97 -17.63
C GLU A 21 -17.32 -21.54 -16.85
N GLN A 22 -17.57 -21.35 -15.56
CA GLN A 22 -16.65 -20.84 -14.56
C GLN A 22 -15.56 -21.87 -14.32
N ILE A 23 -14.32 -21.57 -14.70
CA ILE A 23 -13.19 -22.46 -14.42
C ILE A 23 -12.72 -22.18 -12.99
N GLN A 24 -13.06 -23.08 -12.07
CA GLN A 24 -12.48 -23.17 -10.73
C GLN A 24 -11.01 -23.63 -10.81
N PRO A 25 -10.12 -23.13 -9.94
CA PRO A 25 -8.68 -23.18 -10.15
C PRO A 25 -7.95 -24.48 -9.80
N ASP A 26 -8.64 -25.60 -9.51
CA ASP A 26 -7.97 -26.79 -8.93
C ASP A 26 -8.29 -28.16 -9.58
N THR A 27 -8.84 -28.19 -10.81
CA THR A 27 -9.24 -29.47 -11.43
C THR A 27 -9.00 -29.57 -12.94
N LEU A 28 -7.80 -29.22 -13.43
CA LEU A 28 -7.41 -29.50 -14.82
C LEU A 28 -5.97 -30.05 -14.89
N SER A 29 -5.72 -31.16 -14.19
CA SER A 29 -4.62 -32.04 -14.61
C SER A 29 -4.99 -32.62 -15.98
N PHE A 30 -4.14 -32.43 -16.98
CA PHE A 30 -4.34 -33.05 -18.29
C PHE A 30 -4.38 -34.57 -18.12
N GLY A 31 -5.45 -35.23 -18.59
CA GLY A 31 -5.69 -36.66 -18.39
C GLY A 31 -4.78 -37.54 -19.24
N TYR A 32 -3.49 -37.62 -18.90
CA TYR A 32 -2.49 -38.46 -19.59
C TYR A 32 -2.91 -39.95 -19.64
N GLU A 33 -3.74 -40.38 -18.70
CA GLU A 33 -4.24 -41.75 -18.63
C GLU A 33 -5.14 -42.15 -19.80
N ALA A 34 -5.83 -41.18 -20.43
CA ALA A 34 -6.69 -41.42 -21.58
C ALA A 34 -5.90 -41.61 -22.90
N LEU A 35 -4.58 -41.38 -22.88
CA LEU A 35 -3.72 -41.53 -24.06
C LEU A 35 -3.14 -42.94 -24.15
N SER A 36 -2.88 -43.38 -25.40
CA SER A 36 -2.08 -44.57 -25.65
C SER A 36 -0.67 -44.40 -25.04
N PRO A 37 0.03 -45.48 -24.66
CA PRO A 37 1.38 -45.38 -24.10
C PRO A 37 2.36 -44.62 -25.01
N GLN A 38 2.21 -44.79 -26.33
CA GLN A 38 3.03 -44.10 -27.32
C GLN A 38 2.72 -42.59 -27.38
N ASP A 39 1.43 -42.23 -27.43
CA ASP A 39 1.01 -40.83 -27.45
C ASP A 39 1.35 -40.11 -26.14
N ARG A 40 1.22 -40.81 -25.00
CA ARG A 40 1.60 -40.28 -23.69
C ARG A 40 3.08 -39.90 -23.66
N ALA A 41 3.97 -40.83 -24.04
CA ALA A 41 5.41 -40.58 -24.07
C ALA A 41 5.77 -39.42 -25.02
N PHE A 42 5.10 -39.33 -26.19
CA PHE A 42 5.29 -38.23 -27.13
C PHE A 42 4.85 -36.88 -26.54
N VAL A 43 3.65 -36.81 -25.94
CA VAL A 43 3.11 -35.58 -25.35
C VAL A 43 3.95 -35.12 -24.16
N GLU A 44 4.40 -36.03 -23.30
CA GLU A 44 5.30 -35.72 -22.18
C GLU A 44 6.63 -35.15 -22.68
N GLN A 45 7.24 -35.78 -23.69
CA GLN A 45 8.46 -35.27 -24.32
C GLN A 45 8.26 -33.86 -24.88
N LYS A 46 7.20 -33.65 -25.68
CA LYS A 46 6.92 -32.33 -26.27
C LYS A 46 6.57 -31.27 -25.24
N THR A 47 5.98 -31.68 -24.12
CA THR A 47 5.74 -30.79 -22.97
C THR A 47 7.05 -30.35 -22.35
N ALA A 48 7.99 -31.27 -22.10
CA ALA A 48 9.30 -30.93 -21.55
C ALA A 48 10.11 -30.02 -22.48
N GLU A 49 10.12 -30.31 -23.79
CA GLU A 49 10.74 -29.46 -24.81
C GLU A 49 10.13 -28.05 -24.83
N THR A 50 8.80 -27.95 -24.81
CA THR A 50 8.09 -26.66 -24.83
C THR A 50 8.35 -25.86 -23.55
N LEU A 51 8.35 -26.49 -22.38
CA LEU A 51 8.70 -25.85 -21.12
C LEU A 51 10.14 -25.32 -21.13
N HIS A 52 11.08 -26.06 -21.72
CA HIS A 52 12.46 -25.59 -21.89
C HIS A 52 12.53 -24.34 -22.77
N LEU A 53 11.81 -24.31 -23.90
CA LEU A 53 11.75 -23.13 -24.78
C LEU A 53 11.10 -21.91 -24.09
N LEU A 54 10.06 -22.13 -23.29
CA LEU A 54 9.43 -21.08 -22.49
C LEU A 54 10.40 -20.48 -21.47
N ARG A 55 11.21 -21.31 -20.79
CA ARG A 55 12.27 -20.83 -19.87
C ARG A 55 13.29 -19.96 -20.58
N ARG A 56 13.78 -20.39 -21.75
CA ARG A 56 14.70 -19.60 -22.58
C ARG A 56 14.10 -18.30 -23.06
N THR A 57 12.78 -18.25 -23.26
CA THR A 57 12.08 -17.03 -23.62
C THR A 57 12.11 -16.00 -22.48
N ALA A 58 12.01 -16.43 -21.22
CA ALA A 58 12.16 -15.54 -20.06
C ALA A 58 13.59 -14.97 -19.97
N GLU A 59 14.62 -15.79 -20.19
CA GLU A 59 16.01 -15.33 -20.29
C GLU A 59 16.18 -14.32 -21.42
N GLY A 60 15.61 -14.61 -22.59
CA GLY A 60 15.60 -13.72 -23.74
C GLY A 60 14.92 -12.38 -23.44
N ALA A 61 13.81 -12.38 -22.71
CA ALA A 61 13.12 -11.17 -22.30
C ALA A 61 13.98 -10.26 -21.41
N ILE A 62 14.73 -10.85 -20.47
CA ILE A 62 15.69 -10.13 -19.62
C ILE A 62 16.84 -9.57 -20.46
N ALA A 63 17.42 -10.37 -21.34
CA ALA A 63 18.52 -9.94 -22.22
C ALA A 63 18.09 -8.80 -23.15
N ILE A 64 16.88 -8.87 -23.72
CA ILE A 64 16.30 -7.78 -24.51
C ILE A 64 16.17 -6.52 -23.66
N GLY A 65 15.66 -6.63 -22.42
CA GLY A 65 15.55 -5.50 -21.51
C GLY A 65 16.91 -4.84 -21.20
N TYR A 66 17.96 -5.62 -20.97
CA TYR A 66 19.32 -5.08 -20.77
C TYR A 66 19.85 -4.36 -22.01
N ASN A 67 19.67 -4.93 -23.21
CA ASN A 67 20.06 -4.27 -24.46
C ASN A 67 19.30 -2.95 -24.67
N LEU A 68 17.98 -2.96 -24.41
CA LEU A 68 17.15 -1.76 -24.48
C LEU A 68 17.63 -0.68 -23.49
N GLN A 69 17.98 -1.07 -22.26
CA GLN A 69 18.51 -0.16 -21.26
C GLN A 69 19.86 0.45 -21.69
N ALA A 70 20.79 -0.38 -22.17
CA ALA A 70 22.10 0.07 -22.62
C ALA A 70 22.01 1.08 -23.79
N VAL A 71 21.06 0.87 -24.71
CA VAL A 71 20.81 1.83 -25.80
C VAL A 71 20.10 3.09 -25.29
N ARG A 72 19.15 2.96 -24.36
CA ARG A 72 18.43 4.10 -23.76
C ARG A 72 19.38 5.07 -23.06
N GLU A 73 20.40 4.56 -22.38
CA GLU A 73 21.42 5.36 -21.67
C GLU A 73 22.33 6.17 -22.62
N ARG A 74 22.42 5.77 -23.89
CA ARG A 74 23.28 6.40 -24.91
C ARG A 74 22.54 7.33 -25.86
N LEU A 75 21.22 7.27 -25.90
CA LEU A 75 20.39 8.07 -26.80
C LEU A 75 19.83 9.32 -26.09
N PRO A 76 19.83 10.49 -26.75
CA PRO A 76 19.18 11.69 -26.25
C PRO A 76 17.67 11.49 -25.99
N HIS A 77 17.11 12.33 -25.12
CA HIS A 77 15.68 12.31 -24.80
C HIS A 77 14.82 12.34 -26.08
N GLY A 78 13.83 11.44 -26.15
CA GLY A 78 12.89 11.33 -27.27
C GLY A 78 13.36 10.46 -28.45
N GLN A 79 14.67 10.23 -28.64
CA GLN A 79 15.18 9.42 -29.77
C GLN A 79 15.07 7.91 -29.53
N PHE A 80 15.13 7.49 -28.27
CA PHE A 80 15.05 6.07 -27.90
C PHE A 80 13.80 5.38 -28.45
N MET A 81 12.62 5.96 -28.24
CA MET A 81 11.38 5.33 -28.72
C MET A 81 11.24 5.35 -30.24
N GLN A 82 11.83 6.33 -30.92
CA GLN A 82 11.87 6.34 -32.39
C GLN A 82 12.74 5.19 -32.92
N TRP A 83 13.92 4.98 -32.31
CA TRP A 83 14.79 3.85 -32.61
C TRP A 83 14.11 2.51 -32.35
N VAL A 84 13.47 2.33 -31.19
CA VAL A 84 12.74 1.09 -30.85
C VAL A 84 11.64 0.77 -31.88
N GLN A 85 10.87 1.78 -32.31
CA GLN A 85 9.81 1.58 -33.28
C GLN A 85 10.35 1.27 -34.68
N ARG A 86 11.43 1.94 -35.09
CA ARG A 86 12.01 1.83 -36.42
C ARG A 86 12.82 0.55 -36.62
N GLU A 87 13.72 0.23 -35.70
CA GLU A 87 14.67 -0.87 -35.85
C GLU A 87 14.12 -2.19 -35.31
N LEU A 88 13.26 -2.15 -34.30
CA LEU A 88 12.75 -3.36 -33.62
C LEU A 88 11.25 -3.61 -33.85
N GLY A 89 10.55 -2.68 -34.51
CA GLY A 89 9.10 -2.81 -34.77
C GLY A 89 8.24 -2.86 -33.49
N MET A 90 8.80 -2.52 -32.34
CA MET A 90 8.14 -2.67 -31.05
C MET A 90 7.31 -1.45 -30.68
N ARG A 91 6.11 -1.70 -30.17
CA ARG A 91 5.29 -0.66 -29.53
C ARG A 91 5.83 -0.33 -28.15
N ARG A 92 5.48 0.86 -27.63
CA ARG A 92 5.89 1.35 -26.31
C ARG A 92 5.63 0.33 -25.20
N GLN A 93 4.46 -0.31 -25.20
CA GLN A 93 4.09 -1.30 -24.17
C GLN A 93 5.06 -2.49 -24.14
N THR A 94 5.40 -3.06 -25.30
CA THR A 94 6.31 -4.19 -25.40
C THR A 94 7.72 -3.82 -24.92
N CYS A 95 8.21 -2.64 -25.33
CA CYS A 95 9.48 -2.11 -24.87
C CYS A 95 9.51 -1.94 -23.34
N GLN A 96 8.45 -1.37 -22.77
CA GLN A 96 8.35 -1.15 -21.33
C GLN A 96 8.30 -2.48 -20.56
N ASN A 97 7.60 -3.49 -21.09
CA ASN A 97 7.54 -4.81 -20.48
C ASN A 97 8.94 -5.44 -20.37
N PHE A 98 9.74 -5.40 -21.44
CA PHE A 98 11.12 -5.93 -21.40
C PHE A 98 12.02 -5.15 -20.43
N LEU A 99 11.95 -3.83 -20.42
CA LEU A 99 12.69 -2.99 -19.47
C LEU A 99 12.29 -3.30 -18.02
N ASN A 100 11.00 -3.44 -17.74
CA ASN A 100 10.50 -3.77 -16.40
C ASN A 100 10.97 -5.16 -15.97
N VAL A 101 10.94 -6.15 -16.87
CA VAL A 101 11.38 -7.51 -16.56
C VAL A 101 12.87 -7.55 -16.25
N ALA A 102 13.72 -6.89 -17.05
CA ALA A 102 15.15 -6.82 -16.76
C ALA A 102 15.44 -6.09 -15.44
N SER A 103 14.72 -4.99 -15.17
CA SER A 103 14.87 -4.26 -13.92
C SER A 103 14.42 -5.05 -12.68
N ALA A 104 13.35 -5.85 -12.79
CA ALA A 104 12.79 -6.58 -11.66
C ALA A 104 13.45 -7.96 -11.42
N TYR A 105 13.90 -8.62 -12.48
CA TYR A 105 14.34 -10.02 -12.43
C TYR A 105 15.75 -10.28 -12.97
N GLY A 106 16.48 -9.23 -13.35
CA GLY A 106 17.83 -9.37 -13.90
C GLY A 106 18.78 -10.18 -13.01
N GLU A 107 18.76 -9.91 -11.71
CA GLU A 107 19.54 -10.65 -10.70
C GLU A 107 18.83 -11.91 -10.18
N ARG A 108 17.55 -12.07 -10.49
CA ARG A 108 16.67 -13.15 -9.98
C ARG A 108 16.23 -14.09 -11.09
N LEU A 109 17.17 -14.49 -11.94
CA LEU A 109 16.90 -15.31 -13.12
C LEU A 109 16.22 -16.64 -12.79
N HIS A 110 16.52 -17.22 -11.63
CA HIS A 110 15.92 -18.47 -11.17
C HIS A 110 14.40 -18.36 -10.97
N LEU A 111 13.90 -17.22 -10.47
CA LEU A 111 12.47 -16.94 -10.32
C LEU A 111 11.81 -16.70 -11.69
N ALA A 112 12.46 -15.92 -12.56
CA ALA A 112 11.93 -15.64 -13.90
C ALA A 112 11.74 -16.91 -14.74
N LYS A 113 12.62 -17.91 -14.58
CA LYS A 113 12.53 -19.21 -15.26
C LYS A 113 11.35 -20.06 -14.82
N GLN A 114 10.82 -19.85 -13.63
CA GLN A 114 9.74 -20.65 -13.09
C GLN A 114 8.35 -20.11 -13.46
N LEU A 115 8.30 -18.92 -14.07
CA LEU A 115 7.06 -18.21 -14.36
C LEU A 115 6.76 -18.16 -15.87
N PRO A 116 5.50 -18.30 -16.28
CA PRO A 116 5.09 -18.00 -17.65
C PRO A 116 5.40 -16.53 -18.00
N LEU A 117 5.84 -16.26 -19.23
CA LEU A 117 6.24 -14.92 -19.67
C LEU A 117 5.17 -13.84 -19.42
N LYS A 118 3.89 -14.19 -19.59
CA LYS A 118 2.77 -13.27 -19.36
C LYS A 118 2.61 -12.90 -17.88
N VAL A 119 2.83 -13.86 -16.97
CA VAL A 119 2.86 -13.62 -15.52
C VAL A 119 4.07 -12.74 -15.18
N LEU A 120 5.22 -13.02 -15.79
CA LEU A 120 6.44 -12.24 -15.61
C LEU A 120 6.24 -10.76 -15.98
N TYR A 121 5.55 -10.47 -17.10
CA TYR A 121 5.22 -9.09 -17.47
C TYR A 121 4.29 -8.41 -16.48
N GLU A 122 3.23 -9.09 -16.04
CA GLU A 122 2.27 -8.52 -15.08
C GLU A 122 2.95 -8.24 -13.73
N LEU A 123 3.79 -9.16 -13.27
CA LEU A 123 4.51 -9.07 -12.01
C LEU A 123 5.63 -8.03 -12.03
N ALA A 124 6.38 -7.94 -13.14
CA ALA A 124 7.40 -6.90 -13.33
C ALA A 124 6.77 -5.48 -13.35
N ALA A 125 5.54 -5.35 -13.81
CA ALA A 125 4.77 -4.10 -13.75
C ALA A 125 4.06 -3.87 -12.41
N ALA A 126 4.05 -4.84 -11.50
CA ALA A 126 3.42 -4.71 -10.19
C ALA A 126 4.36 -3.99 -9.20
N PRO A 127 3.83 -3.27 -8.18
CA PRO A 127 4.62 -2.72 -7.09
C PRO A 127 5.44 -3.78 -6.34
N GLU A 128 6.58 -3.37 -5.76
CA GLU A 128 7.50 -4.27 -5.04
C GLU A 128 6.81 -5.12 -3.97
N ALA A 129 5.86 -4.54 -3.23
CA ALA A 129 5.10 -5.26 -2.21
C ALA A 129 4.35 -6.48 -2.76
N ILE A 130 3.83 -6.39 -3.99
CA ILE A 130 3.11 -7.49 -4.64
C ILE A 130 4.09 -8.51 -5.20
N ARG A 131 5.24 -8.06 -5.73
CA ARG A 131 6.32 -8.96 -6.17
C ARG A 131 6.78 -9.86 -5.02
N GLN A 132 7.05 -9.26 -3.86
CA GLN A 132 7.45 -10.00 -2.65
C GLN A 132 6.37 -10.97 -2.17
N GLN A 133 5.08 -10.60 -2.26
CA GLN A 133 3.98 -11.50 -1.91
C GLN A 133 3.91 -12.73 -2.82
N VAL A 134 4.22 -12.60 -4.11
CA VAL A 134 4.29 -13.74 -5.02
C VAL A 134 5.55 -14.58 -4.78
N GLU A 135 6.69 -13.93 -4.51
CA GLU A 135 7.96 -14.61 -4.18
C GLU A 135 7.89 -15.40 -2.87
N THR A 136 7.11 -14.93 -1.90
CA THR A 136 6.87 -15.63 -0.63
C THR A 136 5.66 -16.57 -0.69
N THR A 137 5.11 -16.83 -1.87
CA THR A 137 3.96 -17.72 -2.10
C THR A 137 2.69 -17.30 -1.32
N GLN A 138 2.58 -16.03 -0.93
CA GLN A 138 1.40 -15.49 -0.26
C GLN A 138 0.22 -15.34 -1.24
N ILE A 139 0.52 -15.08 -2.51
CA ILE A 139 -0.46 -14.93 -3.57
C ILE A 139 -0.06 -15.87 -4.71
N PRO A 140 -1.01 -16.60 -5.32
CA PRO A 140 -0.72 -17.46 -6.46
C PRO A 140 0.00 -16.71 -7.58
N THR A 141 0.86 -17.42 -8.30
CA THR A 141 1.56 -16.94 -9.51
C THR A 141 0.63 -16.86 -10.72
N THR A 142 -0.64 -16.48 -10.50
CA THR A 142 -1.66 -16.31 -11.53
C THR A 142 -1.89 -14.83 -11.81
N ILE A 143 -2.24 -14.53 -13.06
CA ILE A 143 -2.48 -13.15 -13.50
C ILE A 143 -3.64 -12.54 -12.71
N ASP A 144 -4.70 -13.31 -12.47
CA ASP A 144 -5.89 -12.82 -11.79
C ASP A 144 -5.62 -12.49 -10.32
N ALA A 145 -4.82 -13.32 -9.64
CA ALA A 145 -4.42 -13.05 -8.26
C ALA A 145 -3.52 -11.81 -8.15
N ILE A 146 -2.57 -11.64 -9.08
CA ILE A 146 -1.72 -10.44 -9.13
C ILE A 146 -2.55 -9.18 -9.42
N ARG A 147 -3.55 -9.27 -10.30
CA ARG A 147 -4.44 -8.15 -10.63
C ARG A 147 -5.35 -7.78 -9.47
N ALA A 148 -5.94 -8.77 -8.79
CA ALA A 148 -6.71 -8.55 -7.59
C ALA A 148 -5.87 -7.85 -6.52
N ALA A 149 -4.65 -8.33 -6.26
CA ALA A 149 -3.73 -7.69 -5.32
C ALA A 149 -3.39 -6.24 -5.69
N LYS A 150 -3.22 -5.94 -6.99
CA LYS A 150 -2.99 -4.59 -7.49
C LYS A 150 -4.21 -3.69 -7.29
N ALA A 151 -5.41 -4.22 -7.54
CA ALA A 151 -6.66 -3.50 -7.33
C ALA A 151 -6.88 -3.19 -5.84
N ASP A 152 -6.66 -4.17 -4.96
CA ASP A 152 -6.78 -4.01 -3.51
C ASP A 152 -5.78 -2.98 -2.98
N LEU A 153 -4.53 -3.03 -3.44
CA LEU A 153 -3.52 -2.04 -3.07
C LEU A 153 -3.92 -0.64 -3.52
N LYS A 154 -4.44 -0.50 -4.75
CA LYS A 154 -4.91 0.79 -5.25
C LYS A 154 -6.10 1.31 -4.45
N ALA A 155 -7.08 0.45 -4.15
CA ALA A 155 -8.23 0.80 -3.34
C ALA A 155 -7.81 1.22 -1.92
N ALA A 156 -6.84 0.53 -1.32
CA ALA A 156 -6.28 0.90 -0.02
C ALA A 156 -5.57 2.27 -0.07
N GLN A 157 -4.80 2.55 -1.13
CA GLN A 157 -4.16 3.86 -1.31
C GLN A 157 -5.18 4.98 -1.52
N GLU A 158 -6.23 4.74 -2.30
CA GLU A 158 -7.31 5.70 -2.53
C GLU A 158 -8.08 5.97 -1.23
N ALA A 159 -8.39 4.92 -0.45
CA ALA A 159 -9.03 5.04 0.85
C ALA A 159 -8.15 5.81 1.85
N GLU A 160 -6.83 5.56 1.88
CA GLU A 160 -5.90 6.30 2.73
C GLU A 160 -5.83 7.78 2.33
N MET A 161 -5.77 8.09 1.03
CA MET A 161 -5.80 9.45 0.53
C MET A 161 -7.09 10.17 0.90
N GLN A 162 -8.22 9.47 0.77
CA GLN A 162 -9.53 10.01 1.12
C GLN A 162 -9.63 10.29 2.63
N ALA A 163 -9.22 9.34 3.46
CA ALA A 163 -9.14 9.53 4.90
C ALA A 163 -8.25 10.71 5.29
N ARG A 164 -7.07 10.85 4.66
CA ARG A 164 -6.18 12.00 4.89
C ARG A 164 -6.87 13.32 4.54
N ARG A 165 -7.56 13.40 3.41
CA ARG A 165 -8.32 14.59 3.01
C ARG A 165 -9.41 14.92 4.02
N GLU A 166 -10.17 13.91 4.45
CA GLU A 166 -11.23 14.08 5.45
C GLU A 166 -10.66 14.59 6.78
N THR A 167 -9.55 14.01 7.27
CA THR A 167 -8.90 14.49 8.49
C THR A 167 -8.36 15.92 8.35
N GLU A 168 -7.89 16.31 7.17
CA GLU A 168 -7.39 17.66 6.92
C GLU A 168 -8.54 18.68 6.86
N VAL A 169 -9.67 18.33 6.23
CA VAL A 169 -10.88 19.16 6.25
C VAL A 169 -11.37 19.36 7.68
N MET A 170 -11.49 18.29 8.47
CA MET A 170 -11.84 18.39 9.89
C MET A 170 -10.85 19.26 10.67
N ARG A 171 -9.56 19.22 10.32
CA ARG A 171 -8.52 20.01 10.99
C ARG A 171 -8.70 21.50 10.74
N GLN A 172 -9.01 21.84 9.48
CA GLN A 172 -9.28 23.22 9.09
C GLN A 172 -10.56 23.73 9.74
N GLU A 173 -11.61 22.93 9.78
CA GLU A 173 -12.85 23.28 10.49
C GLU A 173 -12.62 23.52 11.99
N LEU A 174 -11.84 22.65 12.64
CA LEU A 174 -11.48 22.82 14.05
C LEU A 174 -10.69 24.12 14.28
N ALA A 175 -9.71 24.41 13.43
CA ALA A 175 -8.94 25.65 13.50
C ALA A 175 -9.83 26.90 13.31
N ASN A 176 -10.78 26.85 12.38
CA ASN A 176 -11.73 27.94 12.16
C ASN A 176 -12.64 28.16 13.38
N LEU A 177 -13.11 27.09 14.02
CA LEU A 177 -13.92 27.19 15.24
C LEU A 177 -13.10 27.74 16.41
N GLN A 178 -11.84 27.32 16.53
CA GLN A 178 -10.92 27.85 17.55
C GLN A 178 -10.68 29.35 17.35
N ALA A 179 -10.39 29.80 16.13
CA ALA A 179 -10.23 31.22 15.83
C ALA A 179 -11.48 32.04 16.19
N ARG A 180 -12.68 31.54 15.85
CA ARG A 180 -13.95 32.18 16.26
C ARG A 180 -14.13 32.23 17.78
N SER A 181 -13.74 31.16 18.49
CA SER A 181 -13.82 31.14 19.96
C SER A 181 -12.88 32.18 20.58
N GLU A 182 -11.69 32.38 20.01
CA GLU A 182 -10.76 33.41 20.46
C GLU A 182 -11.28 34.82 20.17
N GLU A 183 -11.92 35.05 19.02
CA GLU A 183 -12.55 36.33 18.68
C GLU A 183 -13.67 36.70 19.68
N ILE A 184 -14.53 35.73 20.02
CA ILE A 184 -15.60 35.95 21.00
C ILE A 184 -15.04 36.20 22.39
N GLU A 185 -14.01 35.47 22.81
CA GLU A 185 -13.36 35.72 24.10
C GLU A 185 -12.74 37.11 24.17
N ARG A 186 -12.05 37.57 23.11
CA ARG A 186 -11.54 38.94 23.03
C ARG A 186 -12.65 39.97 23.15
N ALA A 187 -13.72 39.83 22.36
CA ALA A 187 -14.87 40.73 22.43
C ALA A 187 -15.53 40.73 23.82
N ARG A 188 -15.57 39.58 24.51
CA ARG A 188 -16.08 39.50 25.87
C ARG A 188 -15.18 40.24 26.85
N THR A 189 -13.87 40.07 26.75
CA THR A 189 -12.90 40.80 27.58
C THR A 189 -13.00 42.30 27.36
N ASP A 190 -13.07 42.76 26.10
CA ASP A 190 -13.23 44.18 25.76
C ASP A 190 -14.53 44.75 26.36
N ALA A 191 -15.64 44.00 26.27
CA ALA A 191 -16.92 44.40 26.87
C ALA A 191 -16.88 44.43 28.41
N GLN A 192 -16.15 43.49 29.04
CA GLN A 192 -15.94 43.46 30.49
C GLN A 192 -15.11 44.66 30.97
N GLU A 193 -14.06 45.03 30.23
CA GLU A 193 -13.25 46.21 30.53
C GLU A 193 -14.07 47.50 30.37
N ALA A 194 -14.84 47.63 29.29
CA ALA A 194 -15.74 48.77 29.08
C ALA A 194 -16.78 48.90 30.20
N LEU A 195 -17.32 47.78 30.67
CA LEU A 195 -18.27 47.75 31.77
C LEU A 195 -17.63 48.16 33.10
N PHE A 196 -16.39 47.73 33.37
CA PHE A 196 -15.63 48.15 34.53
C PHE A 196 -15.36 49.67 34.52
N HIS A 197 -14.95 50.21 33.38
CA HIS A 197 -14.75 51.66 33.21
C HIS A 197 -16.04 52.45 33.45
N LEU A 198 -17.15 52.03 32.84
CA LEU A 198 -18.44 52.71 32.98
C LEU A 198 -19.01 52.61 34.40
N GLN A 199 -18.75 51.50 35.11
CA GLN A 199 -19.06 51.38 36.53
C GLN A 199 -18.24 52.36 37.39
N GLY A 200 -16.96 52.56 37.05
CA GLY A 200 -16.12 53.58 37.68
C GLY A 200 -16.64 55.00 37.46
N GLU A 201 -17.03 55.34 36.23
CA GLU A 201 -17.66 56.64 35.91
C GLU A 201 -18.94 56.85 36.71
N ARG A 202 -19.81 55.83 36.77
CA ARG A 202 -21.03 55.88 37.57
C ARG A 202 -20.74 56.15 39.05
N GLN A 203 -19.75 55.46 39.64
CA GLN A 203 -19.37 55.67 41.03
C GLN A 203 -18.84 57.09 41.28
N SER A 204 -18.04 57.63 40.35
CA SER A 204 -17.55 59.01 40.46
C SER A 204 -18.70 60.02 40.41
N TRP A 205 -19.68 59.82 39.52
CA TRP A 205 -20.89 60.63 39.44
C TRP A 205 -21.71 60.57 40.74
N GLU A 206 -21.92 59.38 41.28
CA GLU A 206 -22.64 59.20 42.56
C GLU A 206 -21.92 59.92 43.72
N GLN A 207 -20.59 59.92 43.74
CA GLN A 207 -19.78 60.64 44.73
C GLN A 207 -19.89 62.16 44.57
N GLU A 208 -19.73 62.70 43.37
CA GLU A 208 -19.87 64.15 43.10
C GLU A 208 -21.25 64.67 43.50
N MET A 209 -22.32 63.96 43.15
CA MET A 209 -23.69 64.34 43.52
C MET A 209 -23.90 64.33 45.04
N HIS A 210 -23.29 63.38 45.74
CA HIS A 210 -23.32 63.30 47.20
C HIS A 210 -22.56 64.46 47.87
N GLU A 211 -21.39 64.82 47.33
CA GLU A 211 -20.60 65.98 47.80
C GLU A 211 -21.34 67.32 47.57
N GLU A 212 -22.09 67.45 46.48
CA GLU A 212 -22.91 68.63 46.19
C GLU A 212 -24.23 68.69 46.98
N GLY A 213 -24.56 67.66 47.78
CA GLY A 213 -25.80 67.59 48.57
C GLY A 213 -27.08 67.47 47.72
N LYS A 214 -26.96 67.00 46.48
CA LYS A 214 -28.08 66.77 45.55
C LYS A 214 -28.49 65.29 45.58
N GLU A 215 -29.76 64.99 45.27
CA GLU A 215 -30.17 63.60 45.07
C GLU A 215 -29.42 63.02 43.85
N PRO A 216 -28.80 61.83 43.98
CA PRO A 216 -28.02 61.23 42.90
C PRO A 216 -28.96 60.70 41.83
N ILE A 217 -29.26 61.53 40.83
CA ILE A 217 -29.97 61.11 39.62
C ILE A 217 -28.91 60.71 38.60
N ILE A 218 -28.74 59.39 38.42
CA ILE A 218 -27.79 58.85 37.43
C ILE A 218 -28.25 59.25 36.03
N PRO A 219 -27.35 59.73 35.16
CA PRO A 219 -27.68 60.02 33.78
C PRO A 219 -28.26 58.78 33.06
N PRO A 220 -29.42 58.89 32.39
CA PRO A 220 -30.08 57.75 31.74
C PRO A 220 -29.23 57.11 30.63
N ASP A 221 -28.29 57.86 30.03
CA ASP A 221 -27.32 57.34 29.06
C ASP A 221 -26.35 56.32 29.70
N ILE A 222 -25.91 56.55 30.94
CA ILE A 222 -25.02 55.63 31.66
C ILE A 222 -25.77 54.33 32.00
N GLU A 223 -27.02 54.43 32.46
CA GLU A 223 -27.86 53.25 32.74
C GLU A 223 -28.14 52.43 31.48
N GLN A 224 -28.47 53.07 30.37
CA GLN A 224 -28.71 52.40 29.09
C GLN A 224 -27.45 51.68 28.57
N ARG A 225 -26.28 52.33 28.67
CA ARG A 225 -25.00 51.74 28.27
C ARG A 225 -24.61 50.56 29.16
N LEU A 226 -24.80 50.68 30.49
CA LEU A 226 -24.57 49.57 31.42
C LEU A 226 -25.47 48.38 31.09
N HIS A 227 -26.76 48.60 30.87
CA HIS A 227 -27.68 47.53 30.48
C HIS A 227 -27.24 46.86 29.18
N THR A 228 -26.90 47.66 28.17
CA THR A 228 -26.41 47.18 26.87
C THR A 228 -25.17 46.31 27.02
N LEU A 229 -24.17 46.75 27.80
CA LEU A 229 -22.94 46.00 28.03
C LEU A 229 -23.19 44.69 28.80
N HIS A 230 -24.07 44.70 29.81
CA HIS A 230 -24.44 43.47 30.52
C HIS A 230 -25.08 42.46 29.55
N THR A 231 -26.06 42.88 28.75
CA THR A 231 -26.70 42.00 27.75
C THR A 231 -25.71 41.50 26.70
N GLN A 232 -24.78 42.34 26.26
CA GLN A 232 -23.71 41.94 25.33
C GLN A 232 -22.80 40.86 25.94
N ILE A 233 -22.34 41.04 27.19
CA ILE A 233 -21.51 40.04 27.87
C ILE A 233 -22.27 38.72 28.04
N GLU A 234 -23.53 38.74 28.44
CA GLU A 234 -24.37 37.53 28.57
C GLU A 234 -24.49 36.79 27.22
N THR A 235 -24.72 37.55 26.15
CA THR A 235 -24.82 37.00 24.79
C THR A 235 -23.48 36.37 24.35
N LEU A 236 -22.36 37.09 24.53
CA LEU A 236 -21.02 36.58 24.17
C LEU A 236 -20.64 35.36 25.01
N THR A 237 -20.99 35.34 26.29
CA THR A 237 -20.79 34.20 27.20
C THR A 237 -21.51 32.96 26.69
N THR A 238 -22.78 33.12 26.30
CA THR A 238 -23.59 32.03 25.74
C THR A 238 -23.01 31.52 24.41
N GLN A 239 -22.58 32.43 23.53
CA GLN A 239 -21.95 32.06 22.26
C GLN A 239 -20.62 31.33 22.45
N ARG A 240 -19.78 31.79 23.39
CA ARG A 240 -18.53 31.09 23.76
C ARG A 240 -18.82 29.67 24.24
N ASP A 241 -19.78 29.47 25.13
CA ASP A 241 -20.08 28.13 25.67
C ASP A 241 -20.53 27.18 24.56
N ALA A 242 -21.38 27.65 23.66
CA ALA A 242 -21.82 26.88 22.50
C ALA A 242 -20.64 26.50 21.57
N LEU A 243 -19.77 27.45 21.23
CA LEU A 243 -18.59 27.22 20.42
C LEU A 243 -17.58 26.29 21.09
N SER A 244 -17.37 26.44 22.40
CA SER A 244 -16.46 25.59 23.18
C SER A 244 -16.95 24.13 23.19
N ALA A 245 -18.26 23.92 23.35
CA ALA A 245 -18.85 22.59 23.25
C ALA A 245 -18.68 21.99 21.84
N GLN A 246 -18.81 22.81 20.79
CA GLN A 246 -18.60 22.36 19.41
C GLN A 246 -17.14 21.98 19.13
N VAL A 247 -16.18 22.78 19.61
CA VAL A 247 -14.73 22.51 19.51
C VAL A 247 -14.39 21.20 20.23
N ALA A 248 -14.92 20.98 21.44
CA ALA A 248 -14.69 19.75 22.20
C ALA A 248 -15.22 18.52 21.44
N LYS A 249 -16.45 18.59 20.92
CA LYS A 249 -17.08 17.50 20.15
C LYS A 249 -16.29 17.19 18.88
N MET A 250 -15.93 18.21 18.10
CA MET A 250 -15.18 18.02 16.85
C MET A 250 -13.77 17.47 17.14
N GLY A 251 -13.12 17.94 18.21
CA GLY A 251 -11.81 17.44 18.65
C GLY A 251 -11.85 15.96 19.07
N GLU A 252 -12.94 15.48 19.68
CA GLU A 252 -13.14 14.05 19.95
C GLU A 252 -13.35 13.25 18.67
N GLN A 253 -14.18 13.73 17.74
CA GLN A 253 -14.41 13.07 16.45
C GLN A 253 -13.10 12.92 15.66
N MET A 254 -12.30 13.98 15.60
CA MET A 254 -10.98 13.94 14.96
C MET A 254 -10.05 12.92 15.62
N ARG A 255 -9.95 12.92 16.96
CA ARG A 255 -9.12 11.95 17.68
C ARG A 255 -9.56 10.52 17.40
N GLY A 256 -10.87 10.26 17.37
CA GLY A 256 -11.44 8.96 17.01
C GLY A 256 -11.08 8.54 15.58
N ALA A 257 -11.25 9.44 14.61
CA ALA A 257 -10.92 9.18 13.21
C ALA A 257 -9.43 8.88 13.02
N VAL A 258 -8.53 9.69 13.61
CA VAL A 258 -7.08 9.48 13.54
C VAL A 258 -6.68 8.13 14.13
N LEU A 259 -7.26 7.73 15.26
CA LEU A 259 -6.98 6.43 15.88
C LEU A 259 -7.43 5.26 14.99
N GLN A 260 -8.64 5.34 14.42
CA GLN A 260 -9.16 4.31 13.51
C GLN A 260 -8.30 4.20 12.24
N HIS A 261 -7.94 5.33 11.63
CA HIS A 261 -7.14 5.36 10.41
C HIS A 261 -5.69 4.91 10.64
N ASN A 262 -5.11 5.12 11.82
CA ASN A 262 -3.75 4.66 12.12
C ASN A 262 -3.67 3.18 12.54
N ALA A 263 -4.75 2.62 13.10
CA ALA A 263 -4.76 1.23 13.58
C ALA A 263 -4.62 0.21 12.43
N LEU A 264 -5.33 0.41 11.32
CA LEU A 264 -5.34 -0.53 10.19
C LEU A 264 -3.97 -0.62 9.47
N PRO A 265 -3.33 0.50 9.07
CA PRO A 265 -2.00 0.47 8.48
C PRO A 265 -0.92 -0.03 9.44
N ALA A 266 -1.02 0.25 10.75
CA ALA A 266 -0.06 -0.23 11.73
C ALA A 266 -0.08 -1.77 11.84
N ALA A 267 -1.27 -2.38 11.95
CA ALA A 267 -1.41 -3.83 12.01
C ALA A 267 -0.97 -4.52 10.70
N GLN A 268 -1.25 -3.90 9.55
CA GLN A 268 -0.79 -4.41 8.26
C GLN A 268 0.74 -4.33 8.12
N LYS A 269 1.35 -3.19 8.45
CA LYS A 269 2.81 -3.02 8.46
C LYS A 269 3.48 -4.01 9.40
N PHE A 270 2.92 -4.22 10.58
CA PHE A 270 3.41 -5.22 11.53
C PHE A 270 3.38 -6.63 10.92
N ARG A 271 2.24 -7.06 10.34
CA ARG A 271 2.13 -8.38 9.69
C ARG A 271 3.10 -8.55 8.53
N GLN A 272 3.25 -7.55 7.67
CA GLN A 272 4.21 -7.59 6.55
C GLN A 272 5.65 -7.73 7.05
N ARG A 273 6.03 -6.94 8.07
CA ARG A 273 7.36 -6.99 8.67
C ARG A 273 7.64 -8.33 9.36
N TRP A 274 6.69 -8.83 10.16
CA TRP A 274 6.78 -10.14 10.79
C TRP A 274 7.00 -11.24 9.75
N ARG A 275 6.23 -11.22 8.65
CA ARG A 275 6.38 -12.21 7.57
C ARG A 275 7.73 -12.13 6.88
N LYS A 276 8.24 -10.92 6.62
CA LYS A 276 9.58 -10.75 6.05
C LYS A 276 10.64 -11.38 6.96
N VAL A 277 10.63 -11.03 8.24
CA VAL A 277 11.55 -11.60 9.23
C VAL A 277 11.42 -13.12 9.32
N ALA A 278 10.18 -13.65 9.32
CA ALA A 278 9.94 -15.09 9.37
C ALA A 278 10.40 -15.81 8.08
N ALA A 279 10.18 -15.23 6.90
CA ALA A 279 10.64 -15.78 5.63
C ALA A 279 12.17 -15.78 5.54
N ASP A 280 12.81 -14.69 5.95
CA ASP A 280 14.27 -14.59 6.01
C ASP A 280 14.83 -15.65 6.96
N MET A 281 14.22 -15.86 8.13
CA MET A 281 14.58 -16.93 9.08
C MET A 281 14.43 -18.33 8.49
N LEU A 282 13.31 -18.62 7.80
CA LEU A 282 13.07 -19.93 7.20
C LEU A 282 14.06 -20.23 6.06
N LEU A 283 14.28 -19.28 5.16
CA LEU A 283 15.22 -19.41 4.06
C LEU A 283 16.64 -19.66 4.59
N SER A 284 17.04 -18.82 5.53
CA SER A 284 18.29 -18.91 6.29
C SER A 284 18.49 -20.29 6.93
N GLY A 285 17.47 -20.80 7.64
CA GLY A 285 17.50 -22.11 8.27
C GLY A 285 17.61 -23.26 7.27
N THR A 286 16.87 -23.20 6.15
CA THR A 286 16.96 -24.22 5.10
C THR A 286 18.33 -24.24 4.43
N GLN A 287 18.95 -23.08 4.18
CA GLN A 287 20.31 -23.00 3.63
C GLN A 287 21.34 -23.57 4.60
N PHE A 288 21.20 -23.27 5.89
CA PHE A 288 22.08 -23.83 6.92
C PHE A 288 21.99 -25.35 6.98
N ILE A 289 20.77 -25.90 7.03
CA ILE A 289 20.53 -27.37 7.04
C ILE A 289 21.10 -28.02 5.79
N ALA A 290 20.90 -27.42 4.61
CA ALA A 290 21.41 -27.94 3.34
C ALA A 290 22.95 -27.94 3.26
N GLN A 291 23.63 -27.09 4.04
CA GLN A 291 25.08 -26.97 4.06
C GLN A 291 25.73 -27.75 5.22
N GLN A 292 24.93 -28.37 6.11
CA GLN A 292 25.45 -29.22 7.17
C GLN A 292 26.12 -30.47 6.58
N PRO A 293 27.29 -30.89 7.11
CA PRO A 293 27.90 -32.15 6.73
C PRO A 293 26.98 -33.30 7.11
N SER A 294 26.85 -34.29 6.22
CA SER A 294 26.00 -35.45 6.48
C SER A 294 26.64 -36.39 7.52
N PRO A 295 25.85 -37.19 8.25
CA PRO A 295 26.39 -38.14 9.22
C PRO A 295 27.43 -39.12 8.62
N LEU A 296 27.28 -39.46 7.34
CA LEU A 296 28.21 -40.31 6.59
C LEU A 296 29.55 -39.61 6.28
N GLU A 297 29.54 -38.29 6.10
CA GLU A 297 30.77 -37.49 5.90
C GLU A 297 31.56 -37.36 7.21
N LEU A 298 30.89 -37.42 8.36
CA LEU A 298 31.51 -37.36 9.68
C LEU A 298 32.16 -38.70 10.09
N GLU A 299 31.69 -39.84 9.56
CA GLU A 299 32.27 -41.16 9.83
C GLU A 299 33.57 -41.43 9.03
N GLY A 300 33.85 -40.65 7.98
CA GLY A 300 35.01 -40.80 7.10
C GLY A 300 36.21 -39.90 7.44
N LEU A 301 36.19 -39.19 8.57
CA LEU A 301 37.26 -38.27 8.99
C LEU A 301 38.55 -39.04 9.31
N GLU A 302 39.54 -39.00 8.41
CA GLU A 302 40.92 -39.40 8.73
C GLU A 302 41.66 -38.29 9.51
N MET A 303 42.72 -38.64 10.24
CA MET A 303 43.43 -37.66 11.09
C MET A 303 44.06 -36.55 10.24
N GLU A 304 43.81 -35.29 10.64
CA GLU A 304 44.25 -34.02 10.03
C GLU A 304 43.39 -33.45 8.90
N ASP A 305 42.07 -33.64 8.94
CA ASP A 305 41.15 -33.06 7.97
C ASP A 305 40.78 -31.58 8.27
N TRP A 306 41.79 -30.70 8.29
CA TRP A 306 41.69 -29.27 8.62
C TRP A 306 40.69 -28.49 7.73
N THR A 307 40.49 -28.94 6.50
CA THR A 307 39.52 -28.36 5.56
C THR A 307 38.07 -28.52 6.03
N THR A 308 37.78 -29.58 6.79
CA THR A 308 36.44 -29.84 7.34
C THR A 308 36.17 -28.91 8.53
N LEU A 309 37.20 -28.61 9.34
CA LEU A 309 37.13 -27.62 10.41
C LEU A 309 36.96 -26.19 9.86
N GLU A 310 37.74 -25.79 8.86
CA GLU A 310 37.61 -24.48 8.19
C GLU A 310 36.21 -24.29 7.59
N ARG A 311 35.64 -25.37 7.00
CA ARG A 311 34.27 -25.35 6.47
C ARG A 311 33.22 -25.16 7.56
N ILE A 312 33.38 -25.80 8.73
CA ILE A 312 32.49 -25.61 9.88
C ILE A 312 32.61 -24.18 10.43
N GLU A 313 33.82 -23.65 10.53
CA GLU A 313 34.08 -22.28 10.99
C GLU A 313 33.43 -21.24 10.05
N ALA A 314 33.57 -21.43 8.73
CA ALA A 314 32.90 -20.59 7.74
C ALA A 314 31.36 -20.65 7.84
N LEU A 315 30.79 -21.82 8.12
CA LEU A 315 29.35 -21.97 8.35
C LEU A 315 28.89 -21.25 9.63
N LEU A 316 29.67 -21.32 10.70
CA LEU A 316 29.37 -20.61 11.96
C LEU A 316 29.42 -19.09 11.76
N GLU A 317 30.41 -18.56 11.04
CA GLU A 317 30.46 -17.14 10.68
C GLU A 317 29.25 -16.72 9.83
N GLN A 318 28.83 -17.57 8.89
CA GLN A 318 27.67 -17.31 8.05
C GLN A 318 26.38 -17.25 8.88
N VAL A 319 26.20 -18.17 9.83
CA VAL A 319 25.08 -18.13 10.79
C VAL A 319 25.14 -16.87 11.65
N GLN A 320 26.32 -16.45 12.11
CA GLN A 320 26.46 -15.24 12.91
C GLN A 320 26.04 -13.99 12.14
N LYS A 321 26.48 -13.84 10.88
CA LYS A 321 26.08 -12.74 9.98
C LYS A 321 24.57 -12.76 9.74
N MET A 322 23.98 -13.93 9.60
CA MET A 322 22.55 -14.14 9.38
C MET A 322 21.72 -13.73 10.61
N VAL A 323 22.14 -14.14 11.81
CA VAL A 323 21.53 -13.73 13.08
C VAL A 323 21.62 -12.22 13.26
N GLN A 324 22.77 -11.60 12.93
CA GLN A 324 22.92 -10.14 12.97
C GLN A 324 22.01 -9.42 11.97
N HIS A 325 21.83 -9.96 10.77
CA HIS A 325 20.92 -9.41 9.76
C HIS A 325 19.45 -9.46 10.23
N ILE A 326 19.02 -10.59 10.79
CA ILE A 326 17.68 -10.74 11.37
C ILE A 326 17.50 -9.83 12.58
N HIS A 327 18.53 -9.69 13.42
CA HIS A 327 18.51 -8.78 14.57
C HIS A 327 18.38 -7.33 14.12
N THR A 328 19.13 -6.89 13.11
CA THR A 328 19.04 -5.51 12.58
C THR A 328 17.67 -5.24 11.97
N THR A 329 17.12 -6.22 11.25
CA THR A 329 15.79 -6.14 10.65
C THR A 329 14.67 -6.11 11.70
N SER A 330 14.89 -6.72 12.87
CA SER A 330 13.93 -6.74 13.98
C SER A 330 14.15 -5.65 15.04
N SER A 331 15.35 -5.06 15.20
CA SER A 331 15.67 -4.06 16.23
C SER A 331 15.20 -2.65 15.88
N HIS A 332 15.10 -2.29 14.60
CA HIS A 332 14.43 -1.08 14.11
C HIS A 332 12.92 -0.99 14.48
N VAL A 333 12.40 -1.95 15.24
CA VAL A 333 11.03 -2.01 15.77
C VAL A 333 10.87 -1.27 17.11
N ILE A 334 11.94 -1.02 17.87
CA ILE A 334 11.83 -0.41 19.21
C ILE A 334 11.94 1.12 19.17
N ASP A 335 12.62 1.69 18.17
CA ASP A 335 12.91 3.14 18.10
C ASP A 335 11.87 3.99 17.35
N ALA A 336 10.76 3.40 16.89
CA ALA A 336 9.68 4.11 16.20
C ALA A 336 8.46 4.38 17.11
N LYS A 337 8.71 4.82 18.34
CA LYS A 337 7.67 5.30 19.27
C LYS A 337 7.38 6.79 19.09
#